data_AF-A0A947TTD4-F1
#
_entry.id   AF-A0A947TTD4-F1
#
_cell.length_a   1.000
_cell.length_b   1.000
_cell.length_c   1.000
_cell.angle_alpha   90.00
_cell.angle_beta   90.00
_cell.angle_gamma   90.00
#
_symmetry.space_group_name_H-M   'P 1'
#
loop_
_entity.id
_entity.type
_entity.pdbx_description
1 polymer ?
#
loop_
_entity_poly.entity_id
_entity_poly.type
_entity_poly.pdbx_seq_one_letter_code
_entity_poly.pdbx_strand_id
1 'polypeptide(L)'
;MSAGTLAAPYRAPKALHSPAPEYPEEARWEKRTGLATLGFRVEADGSVAEVRMLHSSGHADLDAAAVESLRHWRFVFPTGGVGPASWYRYLFRFELT
;
A
#
# COMPACT_ATOMS: atom_id res chain seq x y z
N MET A 1 -7.91 -13.23 -28.13
CA MET A 1 -8.63 -14.10 -27.18
C MET A 1 -7.79 -14.08 -25.89
N SER A 2 -8.25 -13.64 -24.73
CA SER A 2 -9.46 -14.10 -24.03
C SER A 2 -10.13 -12.97 -23.26
N ALA A 3 -11.46 -13.01 -23.23
CA ALA A 3 -12.28 -12.22 -22.32
C ALA A 3 -12.02 -12.71 -20.88
N GLY A 4 -11.60 -11.80 -20.01
CA GLY A 4 -11.57 -12.02 -18.56
C GLY A 4 -12.79 -11.33 -17.95
N THR A 5 -13.73 -12.13 -17.47
CA THR A 5 -14.91 -11.78 -16.68
C THR A 5 -14.78 -10.47 -15.91
N LEU A 6 -15.74 -9.55 -16.11
CA LEU A 6 -15.98 -8.41 -15.22
C LEU A 6 -16.33 -8.97 -13.84
N ALA A 7 -15.33 -9.14 -12.97
CA ALA A 7 -15.56 -9.44 -11.58
C ALA A 7 -16.37 -8.29 -10.98
N ALA A 8 -17.59 -8.57 -10.53
CA ALA A 8 -18.38 -7.66 -9.69
C ALA A 8 -17.47 -7.04 -8.62
N PRO A 9 -17.64 -5.75 -8.26
CA PRO A 9 -16.62 -5.01 -7.53
C PRO A 9 -16.38 -5.70 -6.19
N TYR A 10 -15.29 -6.46 -6.11
CA TYR A 10 -14.80 -6.95 -4.83
C TYR A 10 -14.64 -5.71 -3.95
N ARG A 11 -15.46 -5.60 -2.91
CA ARG A 11 -15.34 -4.50 -1.95
C ARG A 11 -13.89 -4.51 -1.47
N ALA A 12 -13.22 -3.37 -1.61
CA ALA A 12 -11.83 -3.24 -1.24
C ALA A 12 -11.64 -3.76 0.20
N PRO A 13 -10.64 -4.61 0.46
CA PRO A 13 -10.38 -5.11 1.77
C PRO A 13 -10.06 -3.93 2.69
N LYS A 14 -10.49 -4.05 3.94
CA LYS A 14 -10.15 -3.06 4.96
C LYS A 14 -8.75 -3.38 5.48
N ALA A 15 -7.90 -2.37 5.61
CA ALA A 15 -6.64 -2.55 6.33
C ALA A 15 -6.99 -2.81 7.81
N LEU A 16 -6.64 -4.01 8.28
CA LEU A 16 -6.81 -4.42 9.68
C LEU A 16 -5.71 -3.82 10.54
N HIS A 17 -4.52 -3.69 9.97
CA HIS A 17 -3.34 -3.07 10.57
C HIS A 17 -2.65 -2.22 9.49
N SER A 18 -2.68 -0.90 9.66
CA SER A 18 -2.06 0.08 8.76
C SER A 18 -1.24 1.09 9.57
N PRO A 19 -0.11 0.69 10.15
CA PRO A 19 0.79 1.64 10.79
C PRO A 19 1.18 2.71 9.77
N ALA A 20 1.18 3.97 10.21
CA ALA A 20 1.74 5.05 9.41
C ALA A 20 3.19 4.71 9.04
N PRO A 21 3.68 5.12 7.87
CA PRO A 21 5.08 4.91 7.54
C PRO A 21 5.93 5.67 8.54
N GLU A 22 6.96 5.00 9.05
CA GLU A 22 7.95 5.64 9.90
C GLU A 22 8.65 6.73 9.09
N TYR A 23 8.71 7.93 9.66
CA TYR A 23 9.29 9.08 8.98
C TYR A 23 10.79 9.12 9.28
N PRO A 24 11.69 8.98 8.28
CA PRO A 24 13.13 9.02 8.51
C PRO A 24 13.57 10.29 9.21
N GLU A 25 14.50 10.20 10.17
CA GLU A 25 14.95 11.34 10.96
C GLU A 25 15.60 12.43 10.09
N GLU A 26 16.41 12.02 9.11
CA GLU A 26 17.06 12.91 8.16
C GLU A 26 16.03 13.65 7.30
N ALA A 27 14.98 12.94 6.85
CA ALA A 27 13.90 13.53 6.08
C ALA A 27 13.12 14.57 6.90
N ARG A 28 12.92 14.33 8.21
CA ARG A 28 12.32 15.30 9.12
C ARG A 28 13.22 16.53 9.29
N TRP A 29 14.51 16.32 9.50
CA TRP A 29 15.48 17.41 9.69
C TRP A 29 15.56 18.33 8.47
N GLU A 30 15.57 17.74 7.28
CA GLU A 30 15.62 18.46 6.00
C GLU A 30 14.26 18.95 5.51
N LYS A 31 13.19 18.67 6.27
CA LYS A 31 11.82 19.02 5.92
C LYS A 31 11.36 18.50 4.56
N ARG A 32 11.85 17.32 4.16
CA ARG A 32 11.41 16.62 2.95
C ARG A 32 9.91 16.34 3.09
N THR A 33 9.15 16.39 2.00
CA THR A 33 7.71 16.06 1.98
C THR A 33 7.38 15.48 0.62
N GLY A 34 6.26 14.76 0.50
CA GLY A 34 5.90 14.21 -0.81
C GLY A 34 4.77 13.20 -0.77
N LEU A 35 4.43 12.72 -1.96
CA LEU A 35 3.36 11.76 -2.18
C LEU A 35 3.94 10.51 -2.85
N ALA A 36 3.99 9.39 -2.12
CA ALA A 36 4.37 8.10 -2.70
C ALA A 36 3.12 7.29 -3.04
N THR A 37 2.98 6.82 -4.27
CA THR A 37 1.94 5.88 -4.65
C THR A 37 2.54 4.50 -4.85
N LEU A 38 2.04 3.52 -4.11
CA LEU A 38 2.45 2.12 -4.25
C LEU A 38 1.31 1.26 -4.78
N GLY A 39 1.69 0.27 -5.57
CA GLY A 39 0.85 -0.84 -5.98
C GLY A 39 1.27 -2.09 -5.24
N PHE A 40 0.33 -2.87 -4.76
CA PHE A 40 0.63 -4.13 -4.06
C PHE A 40 -0.48 -5.14 -4.31
N ARG A 41 -0.14 -6.42 -4.25
CA ARG A 41 -1.10 -7.51 -4.32
C ARG A 41 -1.51 -7.89 -2.90
N VAL A 42 -2.80 -7.97 -2.64
CA VAL A 42 -3.29 -8.62 -1.41
C VAL A 42 -3.68 -10.04 -1.78
N GLU A 43 -3.09 -11.02 -1.11
CA GLU A 43 -3.40 -12.43 -1.28
C GLU A 43 -4.75 -12.80 -0.65
N ALA A 44 -5.23 -14.01 -0.94
CA ALA A 44 -6.51 -14.47 -0.44
C ALA A 44 -6.60 -14.57 1.09
N ASP A 45 -5.46 -14.71 1.77
CA ASP A 45 -5.34 -14.74 3.23
C ASP A 45 -5.21 -13.33 3.86
N GLY A 46 -5.21 -12.27 3.04
CA GLY A 46 -5.07 -10.89 3.50
C GLY A 46 -3.62 -10.42 3.70
N SER A 47 -2.62 -11.24 3.35
CA SER A 47 -1.21 -10.83 3.33
C SER A 47 -0.89 -9.95 2.13
N VAL A 48 0.12 -9.09 2.27
CA VAL A 48 0.61 -8.23 1.18
C VAL A 48 1.76 -8.92 0.46
N ALA A 49 1.67 -9.00 -0.85
CA ALA A 49 2.67 -9.51 -1.77
C ALA A 49 2.97 -8.51 -2.88
N GLU A 50 4.12 -8.67 -3.56
CA GLU A 50 4.50 -7.90 -4.74
C GLU A 50 4.31 -6.37 -4.63
N VAL A 51 4.90 -5.76 -3.61
CA VAL A 51 4.89 -4.29 -3.46
C VAL A 51 5.75 -3.65 -4.56
N ARG A 52 5.20 -2.65 -5.25
CA ARG A 52 5.83 -1.90 -6.34
C ARG A 52 5.62 -0.40 -6.16
N MET A 53 6.66 0.37 -6.43
CA MET A 53 6.56 1.83 -6.53
C MET A 53 5.87 2.19 -7.85
N LEU A 54 4.76 2.92 -7.79
CA LEU A 54 4.07 3.45 -8.97
C LEU A 54 4.39 4.92 -9.20
N HIS A 55 4.52 5.69 -8.11
CA HIS A 55 4.92 7.09 -8.15
C HIS A 55 5.78 7.39 -6.93
N SER A 56 7.01 7.86 -7.17
CA SER A 56 7.93 8.28 -6.12
C SER A 56 7.44 9.57 -5.45
N SER A 57 7.71 9.71 -4.16
CA SER A 57 7.55 10.95 -3.40
C SER A 57 8.54 12.05 -3.80
N GLY A 58 9.57 11.72 -4.59
CA GLY A 58 10.70 12.59 -4.88
C GLY A 58 11.90 12.38 -3.94
N HIS A 59 11.74 11.54 -2.91
CA HIS A 59 12.78 11.26 -1.93
C HIS A 59 12.89 9.73 -1.68
N ALA A 60 14.07 9.17 -1.89
CA ALA A 60 14.28 7.71 -1.85
C ALA A 60 14.08 7.09 -0.45
N ASP A 61 14.35 7.85 0.60
CA ASP A 61 14.13 7.49 2.00
C ASP A 61 12.64 7.44 2.36
N LEU A 62 11.85 8.42 1.93
CA LEU A 62 10.39 8.42 2.08
C LEU A 62 9.75 7.27 1.28
N ASP A 63 10.26 7.02 0.08
CA ASP A 63 9.84 5.89 -0.76
C ASP A 63 10.11 4.54 -0.10
N ALA A 64 11.29 4.36 0.49
CA ALA A 64 11.64 3.16 1.24
C ALA A 64 10.74 2.98 2.46
N ALA A 65 10.50 4.05 3.24
CA ALA A 65 9.58 4.01 4.37
C ALA A 65 8.15 3.58 3.97
N ALA A 66 7.66 4.06 2.83
CA ALA A 66 6.35 3.69 2.31
C ALA A 66 6.28 2.21 1.89
N VAL A 67 7.34 1.69 1.25
CA VAL A 67 7.45 0.25 0.90
C VAL A 67 7.44 -0.60 2.16
N GLU A 68 8.28 -0.29 3.14
CA GLU A 68 8.42 -1.08 4.37
C GLU A 68 7.16 -1.05 5.22
N SER A 69 6.46 0.08 5.27
CA SER A 69 5.15 0.17 5.93
C SER A 69 4.17 -0.83 5.33
N LEU A 70 4.01 -0.85 4.00
CA LEU A 70 3.07 -1.77 3.32
C LEU A 70 3.39 -3.25 3.53
N ARG A 71 4.67 -3.63 3.69
CA ARG A 71 5.05 -5.02 3.97
C ARG A 71 4.49 -5.52 5.31
N HIS A 72 4.27 -4.61 6.26
CA HIS A 72 3.74 -4.93 7.58
C HIS A 72 2.21 -4.78 7.69
N TRP A 73 1.56 -4.40 6.60
CA TRP A 73 0.11 -4.26 6.59
C TRP A 73 -0.58 -5.61 6.46
N ARG A 74 -1.76 -5.71 7.06
CA ARG A 74 -2.67 -6.84 6.88
C ARG A 74 -4.05 -6.36 6.53
N PHE A 75 -4.71 -7.11 5.67
CA PHE A 75 -6.01 -6.79 5.11
C PHE A 75 -7.04 -7.85 5.47
N VAL A 76 -8.29 -7.44 5.62
CA VAL A 76 -9.41 -8.37 5.83
C VAL A 76 -10.52 -8.08 4.82
N PHE A 77 -10.99 -9.15 4.17
CA PHE A 77 -12.11 -9.06 3.25
C PHE A 77 -13.44 -9.05 4.02
N PRO A 78 -14.42 -8.23 3.60
CA PRO A 78 -15.73 -8.15 4.26
C PRO A 78 -16.51 -9.48 4.31
N THR A 79 -16.19 -10.42 3.40
CA THR A 79 -16.92 -11.68 3.19
C THR A 79 -16.30 -12.86 3.97
N GLY A 80 -15.96 -12.66 5.25
CA GLY A 80 -15.45 -13.74 6.09
C GLY A 80 -13.98 -14.12 5.83
N GLY A 81 -13.17 -13.18 5.34
CA GLY A 81 -11.71 -13.30 5.37
C GLY A 81 -11.03 -13.82 4.11
N VAL A 82 -11.77 -14.27 3.08
CA VAL A 82 -11.17 -14.76 1.84
C VAL A 82 -11.70 -13.98 0.63
N GLY A 83 -10.78 -13.35 -0.11
CA GLY A 83 -11.03 -12.69 -1.39
C GLY A 83 -10.05 -13.21 -2.45
N PRO A 84 -10.27 -12.96 -3.75
CA PRO A 84 -9.28 -13.30 -4.77
C PRO A 84 -8.06 -12.40 -4.60
N ALA A 85 -6.88 -12.97 -4.88
CA ALA A 85 -5.65 -12.20 -4.95
C ALA A 85 -5.84 -11.04 -5.95
N SER A 86 -5.73 -9.81 -5.46
CA SER A 86 -6.09 -8.61 -6.22
C SER A 86 -5.06 -7.50 -6.02
N TRP A 87 -4.84 -6.71 -7.07
CA TRP A 87 -3.96 -5.54 -7.01
C TRP A 87 -4.69 -4.32 -6.44
N TYR A 88 -4.03 -3.64 -5.52
CA TYR A 88 -4.50 -2.41 -4.88
C TYR A 88 -3.46 -1.31 -5.04
N ARG A 89 -3.91 -0.07 -4.86
CA ARG A 89 -3.06 1.13 -4.83
C ARG A 89 -3.29 1.87 -3.54
N TYR A 90 -2.22 2.37 -2.93
CA TYR A 90 -2.28 3.25 -1.78
C TYR A 90 -1.40 4.48 -1.98
N LEU A 91 -1.91 5.63 -1.53
CA LEU A 91 -1.23 6.92 -1.58
C LEU A 91 -0.73 7.25 -0.17
N PHE A 92 0.58 7.18 0.03
CA PHE A 92 1.22 7.72 1.23
C PHE A 92 1.46 9.21 1.06
N ARG A 93 1.07 9.96 2.09
CA ARG A 93 1.28 11.40 2.20
C ARG A 93 2.26 11.65 3.33
N PHE A 94 3.43 12.16 2.97
CA PHE A 94 4.47 12.55 3.92
C PHE A 94 4.37 14.05 4.16
N GLU A 95 3.81 14.41 5.31
CA GLU A 95 3.67 15.80 5.79
C GLU A 95 4.34 15.92 7.16
N LEU A 96 4.89 17.09 7.45
CA LEU A 96 5.47 17.41 8.75
C LEU A 96 4.38 18.08 9.57
N THR A 97 3.77 17.34 10.49
CA THR A 97 2.87 17.88 11.52
C THR A 97 3.63 18.45 12.69
#